data_AF-A0A2A5C2K2-F1
#
_entry.id   AF-A0A2A5C2K2-F1
#
_cell.length_a   1.000
_cell.length_b   1.000
_cell.length_c   1.000
_cell.angle_alpha   90.00
_cell.angle_beta   90.00
_cell.angle_gamma   90.00
#
_symmetry.space_group_name_H-M   'P 1'
#
loop_
_entity.id
_entity.type
_entity.pdbx_description
1 polymer ?
#
loop_
_entity_poly.entity_id
_entity_poly.type
_entity_poly.pdbx_seq_one_letter_code
_entity_poly.pdbx_strand_id
1 'polypeptide(L)'
;MDYFEIRSHCYQYGHNQIGAKEAAPIMGVTVKTARNYLSGKTKPDPVRLKYLKAVTGQKLIPEDVALWWNPRTKTLCCDSGWSKGEAELLNLFYLAELRERAITLHKETIEKLKYEVKQLKGAAIESAPALPSNVIQFPTIEQDKRA
;
A
#
# COMPACT_ATOMS: atom_id res chain seq x y z
N MET A 1 -23.46 15.38 -1.79
CA MET A 1 -22.85 14.07 -1.46
C MET A 1 -22.37 14.16 -0.03
N ASP A 2 -22.69 13.17 0.81
CA ASP A 2 -22.32 13.21 2.22
C ASP A 2 -20.89 12.65 2.39
N TYR A 3 -20.07 13.34 3.18
CA TYR A 3 -18.68 12.97 3.42
C TYR A 3 -18.36 13.03 4.92
N PHE A 4 -17.42 12.19 5.37
CA PHE A 4 -16.82 12.35 6.68
C PHE A 4 -15.82 13.50 6.59
N GLU A 5 -16.10 14.59 7.29
CA GLU A 5 -15.12 15.66 7.46
C GLU A 5 -14.09 15.27 8.52
N ILE A 6 -12.83 15.22 8.09
CA ILE A 6 -11.72 14.87 8.96
C ILE A 6 -10.70 16.00 8.86
N ARG A 7 -10.48 16.67 9.98
CA ARG A 7 -9.46 17.72 10.07
C ARG A 7 -8.09 17.09 10.04
N SER A 8 -7.26 17.54 9.11
CA SER A 8 -5.84 17.20 9.10
C SER A 8 -5.16 17.79 10.34
N HIS A 9 -4.24 17.04 10.93
CA HIS A 9 -3.41 17.53 12.03
C HIS A 9 -2.36 18.55 11.56
N CYS A 10 -2.10 18.64 10.25
CA CYS A 10 -1.01 19.41 9.65
C CYS A 10 -1.46 20.76 9.05
N TYR A 11 -2.75 20.98 8.87
CA TYR A 11 -3.31 22.22 8.36
C TYR A 11 -4.42 22.70 9.27
N GLN A 12 -4.29 23.92 9.77
CA GLN A 12 -5.34 24.59 10.55
C GLN A 12 -6.66 24.73 9.75
N TYR A 13 -6.61 24.55 8.42
CA TYR A 13 -7.71 24.70 7.46
C TYR A 13 -7.91 23.49 6.51
N GLY A 14 -7.18 22.39 6.70
CA GLY A 14 -7.24 21.23 5.79
C GLY A 14 -8.37 20.28 6.17
N HIS A 15 -9.44 20.26 5.37
CA HIS A 15 -10.53 19.31 5.49
C HIS A 15 -10.33 18.17 4.50
N ASN A 16 -10.03 16.97 5.00
CA ASN A 16 -10.10 15.77 4.20
C ASN A 16 -11.55 15.27 4.21
N GLN A 17 -12.16 15.23 3.02
CA GLN A 17 -13.50 14.67 2.83
C GLN A 17 -13.37 13.23 2.38
N ILE A 18 -13.91 12.30 3.16
CA ILE A 18 -13.85 10.87 2.84
C ILE A 18 -15.25 10.33 2.60
N GLY A 19 -15.43 9.69 1.45
CA GLY A 19 -16.70 9.08 1.08
C GLY A 19 -16.96 7.77 1.83
N ALA A 20 -18.22 7.36 1.90
CA ALA A 20 -18.61 6.12 2.59
C ALA A 20 -17.90 4.85 2.06
N LYS A 21 -17.53 4.82 0.77
CA LYS A 21 -16.84 3.67 0.17
C LYS A 21 -15.41 3.51 0.71
N GLU A 22 -14.71 4.61 0.92
CA GLU A 22 -13.33 4.64 1.42
C GLU A 22 -13.29 4.50 2.94
N ALA A 23 -14.26 5.09 3.65
CA ALA A 23 -14.35 5.01 5.10
C ALA A 23 -14.73 3.61 5.61
N ALA A 24 -15.53 2.85 4.85
CA ALA A 24 -16.02 1.53 5.21
C ALA A 24 -14.92 0.51 5.56
N PRO A 25 -13.90 0.25 4.70
CA PRO A 25 -12.82 -0.67 5.02
C PRO A 25 -11.98 -0.20 6.21
N ILE A 26 -11.75 1.11 6.34
CA ILE A 26 -10.97 1.67 7.46
C ILE A 26 -11.72 1.45 8.78
N MET A 27 -13.02 1.70 8.82
CA MET A 27 -13.84 1.48 10.02
C MET A 27 -14.16 0.00 10.29
N GLY A 28 -13.86 -0.91 9.36
CA GLY A 28 -14.27 -2.32 9.44
C GLY A 28 -15.79 -2.51 9.38
N VAL A 29 -16.49 -1.72 8.56
CA VAL A 29 -17.96 -1.76 8.42
C VAL A 29 -18.39 -1.91 6.97
N THR A 30 -19.65 -2.28 6.74
CA THR A 30 -20.22 -2.27 5.38
C THR A 30 -20.39 -0.83 4.87
N VAL A 31 -20.35 -0.65 3.54
CA VAL A 31 -20.61 0.65 2.90
C VAL A 31 -22.00 1.18 3.25
N LYS A 32 -22.99 0.29 3.42
CA LYS A 32 -24.35 0.67 3.86
C LYS A 32 -24.31 1.27 5.27
N THR A 33 -23.59 0.64 6.20
CA THR A 33 -23.42 1.15 7.56
C THR A 33 -22.70 2.50 7.57
N ALA A 34 -21.63 2.66 6.78
CA ALA A 34 -20.93 3.94 6.65
C ALA A 34 -21.83 5.05 6.10
N ARG A 35 -22.70 4.77 5.12
CA ARG A 35 -23.72 5.72 4.63
C ARG A 35 -24.78 6.04 5.68
N ASN A 36 -25.18 5.07 6.50
CA ASN A 36 -26.13 5.30 7.58
C ASN A 36 -25.55 6.21 8.68
N TYR A 37 -24.24 6.11 8.94
CA TYR A 37 -23.53 7.04 9.82
C TYR A 37 -23.51 8.46 9.25
N LEU A 38 -23.27 8.63 7.95
CA LEU A 38 -23.27 9.94 7.29
C LEU A 38 -24.66 10.59 7.25
N SER A 39 -25.68 9.80 6.93
CA SER A 39 -27.07 10.27 6.83
C SER A 39 -27.77 10.46 8.17
N GLY A 40 -27.08 10.24 9.30
CA GLY A 40 -27.66 10.37 10.65
C GLY A 40 -28.71 9.31 11.02
N LYS A 41 -28.95 8.32 10.16
CA LYS A 41 -29.94 7.25 10.39
C LYS A 41 -29.55 6.31 11.53
N THR A 42 -28.26 6.19 11.82
CA THR A 42 -27.73 5.35 12.89
C THR A 42 -26.62 6.08 13.63
N LYS A 43 -26.60 5.96 14.96
CA LYS A 43 -25.53 6.53 15.78
C LYS A 43 -24.18 5.88 15.42
N PRO A 44 -23.16 6.67 15.04
CA PRO A 44 -21.85 6.13 14.73
C PRO A 44 -21.15 5.61 15.98
N ASP A 45 -20.42 4.50 15.82
CA ASP A 45 -19.53 3.98 16.85
C ASP A 45 -18.35 4.96 17.06
N PRO A 46 -18.18 5.52 18.28
CA PRO A 46 -17.15 6.51 18.55
C PRO A 46 -15.73 5.96 18.38
N VAL A 47 -15.51 4.67 18.64
CA VAL A 47 -14.19 4.04 18.51
C VAL A 47 -13.81 3.93 17.03
N ARG A 48 -14.73 3.44 16.21
CA ARG A 48 -14.53 3.33 14.75
C ARG A 48 -14.36 4.68 14.09
N LEU A 49 -15.13 5.69 14.52
CA LEU A 49 -14.98 7.05 14.00
C LEU A 49 -13.64 7.67 14.41
N LYS A 50 -13.18 7.43 15.64
CA LYS A 50 -11.85 7.88 16.09
C LYS A 50 -10.74 7.16 15.33
N TYR A 51 -10.89 5.87 15.05
CA TYR A 51 -9.95 5.11 14.23
C TYR A 51 -9.91 5.62 12.79
N LEU A 52 -11.06 5.88 12.17
CA LEU A 52 -11.14 6.51 10.85
C LEU A 52 -10.35 7.82 10.85
N LYS A 53 -10.67 8.73 11.77
CA LYS A 53 -9.97 10.02 11.92
C LYS A 53 -8.47 9.85 12.15
N ALA A 54 -8.06 8.87 12.94
CA ALA A 54 -6.66 8.60 13.20
C ALA A 54 -5.95 8.09 11.94
N VAL A 55 -6.52 7.13 11.20
CA VAL A 55 -5.90 6.55 10.00
C VAL A 55 -5.85 7.55 8.84
N THR A 56 -6.88 8.38 8.69
CA THR A 56 -7.01 9.32 7.58
C THR A 56 -6.42 10.69 7.89
N GLY A 57 -6.33 11.03 9.18
CA GLY A 57 -5.57 12.17 9.69
C GLY A 57 -4.08 11.84 9.86
N GLN A 58 -3.73 10.55 9.96
CA GLN A 58 -2.37 10.09 9.74
C GLN A 58 -2.06 10.14 8.25
N LYS A 59 -0.90 10.72 7.92
CA LYS A 59 -0.24 10.68 6.61
C LYS A 59 -0.80 11.66 5.59
N LEU A 60 -0.31 12.89 5.64
CA LEU A 60 0.95 13.29 5.02
C LEU A 60 1.30 14.61 5.68
N ILE A 61 2.54 14.79 6.16
CA ILE A 61 3.04 16.15 6.26
C ILE A 61 3.18 16.55 4.79
N PRO A 62 2.40 17.52 4.34
CA PRO A 62 2.51 18.01 2.98
C PRO A 62 3.95 18.48 2.73
N GLU A 63 4.48 18.25 1.54
CA GLU A 63 5.88 18.62 1.23
C GLU A 63 6.15 20.12 1.41
N ASP A 64 5.10 20.95 1.31
CA ASP A 64 5.10 22.39 1.51
C ASP A 64 5.11 22.83 2.98
N VAL A 65 4.88 21.92 3.93
CA VAL A 65 4.87 22.27 5.36
C VAL A 65 6.29 22.24 5.92
N ALA A 66 6.76 23.41 6.33
CA ALA A 66 8.05 23.55 7.00
C ALA A 66 8.07 22.79 8.33
N LEU A 67 9.06 21.91 8.46
CA LEU A 67 9.34 21.20 9.70
C LEU A 67 10.57 21.80 10.35
N TRP A 68 10.53 21.99 11.67
CA TRP A 68 11.69 22.42 12.43
C TRP A 68 11.87 21.59 13.69
N TRP A 69 13.13 21.50 14.13
CA TRP A 69 13.49 20.81 15.35
C TRP A 69 13.35 21.74 16.55
N ASN A 70 12.60 21.33 17.57
CA ASN A 70 12.57 21.98 18.86
C ASN A 70 13.57 21.29 19.82
N PRO A 71 14.72 21.92 20.12
CA PRO A 71 15.75 21.31 20.95
C PRO A 71 15.33 21.20 22.43
N ARG A 72 14.41 22.04 22.91
CA ARG A 72 13.97 22.04 24.31
C ARG A 72 13.09 20.85 24.63
N THR A 73 12.18 20.51 23.72
CA THR A 73 11.26 19.37 23.86
C THR A 73 11.75 18.12 23.14
N LYS A 74 12.86 18.21 22.39
CA LYS A 74 13.40 17.12 21.55
C LYS A 74 12.36 16.56 20.59
N THR A 75 11.64 17.45 19.93
CA THR A 75 10.54 17.10 19.03
C THR A 75 10.70 17.80 17.69
N LEU A 76 10.43 17.08 16.60
CA LEU A 76 10.23 17.67 15.28
C LEU A 76 8.79 18.17 15.21
N CYS A 77 8.58 19.45 14.86
CA CYS A 77 7.27 20.09 14.89
C CYS A 77 6.97 20.83 13.59
N CYS A 78 5.69 21.18 13.38
CA CYS A 78 5.26 22.20 12.44
C CYS A 78 4.21 23.14 13.06
N ASP A 79 3.82 24.19 12.32
CA ASP A 79 2.93 25.28 12.77
C ASP A 79 1.52 24.81 13.13
N SER A 80 1.17 23.58 12.82
CA SER A 80 -0.16 23.02 13.02
C SER A 80 -0.36 22.33 14.38
N GLY A 81 0.66 22.32 15.24
CA GLY A 81 0.64 21.59 16.51
C GLY A 81 0.93 20.10 16.39
N TRP A 82 1.32 19.62 15.20
CA TRP A 82 1.91 18.29 15.07
C TRP A 82 3.33 18.31 15.64
N SER A 83 3.66 17.29 16.43
CA SER A 83 5.01 17.10 16.96
C SER A 83 5.32 15.61 17.06
N LYS A 84 6.58 15.26 16.80
CA LYS A 84 7.06 13.88 16.93
C LYS A 84 8.35 13.83 17.73
N GLY A 85 8.41 12.95 18.71
CA GLY A 85 9.56 12.86 19.62
C GLY A 85 10.78 12.22 18.97
N GLU A 86 11.96 12.51 19.54
CA GLU A 86 13.25 11.91 19.16
C GLU A 86 13.18 10.38 19.03
N ALA A 87 12.67 9.70 20.06
CA ALA A 87 12.56 8.23 20.07
C ALA A 87 11.64 7.69 18.96
N GLU A 88 10.53 8.39 18.70
CA GLU A 88 9.61 7.99 17.64
C GLU A 88 10.24 8.18 16.26
N LEU A 89 11.04 9.24 16.06
CA LEU A 89 11.77 9.50 14.83
C LEU A 89 12.84 8.44 14.57
N LEU A 90 13.61 8.09 15.60
CA LEU A 90 14.59 6.99 15.55
C LEU A 90 13.92 5.66 15.17
N ASN A 91 12.78 5.36 15.78
CA ASN A 91 12.02 4.16 15.44
C ASN A 91 11.53 4.16 13.98
N LEU A 92 11.06 5.30 13.46
CA LEU A 92 10.67 5.40 12.05
C LEU A 92 11.86 5.21 11.11
N PHE A 93 13.00 5.81 11.44
CA PHE A 93 14.21 5.66 10.64
C PHE A 93 14.65 4.19 10.60
N TYR A 94 14.68 3.53 11.76
CA TYR A 94 15.02 2.12 11.87
C TYR A 94 14.04 1.21 11.10
N LEU A 95 12.73 1.47 11.19
CA LEU A 95 11.73 0.73 10.42
C LEU A 95 11.86 0.94 8.91
N ALA A 96 12.19 2.17 8.48
CA ALA A 96 12.44 2.47 7.07
C ALA A 96 13.68 1.72 6.58
N GLU A 97 14.76 1.70 7.36
CA GLU A 97 15.97 0.97 7.04
C GLU A 97 15.72 -0.55 6.95
N LEU A 98 15.02 -1.13 7.92
CA LEU A 98 14.63 -2.55 7.89
C LEU A 98 13.80 -2.89 6.65
N ARG A 99 12.87 -2.00 6.28
CA ARG A 99 12.05 -2.17 5.06
C ARG A 99 12.92 -2.18 3.81
N GLU A 100 13.86 -1.24 3.67
CA GLU A 100 14.76 -1.19 2.51
C GLU A 100 15.69 -2.41 2.43
N ARG A 101 16.19 -2.89 3.58
CA ARG A 101 16.97 -4.13 3.65
C ARG A 101 16.13 -5.34 3.20
N ALA A 102 14.89 -5.46 3.66
CA ALA A 102 13.99 -6.53 3.25
C ALA A 102 13.69 -6.48 1.74
N ILE A 103 13.44 -5.28 1.19
CA ILE A 103 13.24 -5.07 -0.25
C ILE A 103 14.47 -5.52 -1.04
N THR A 104 15.67 -5.18 -0.58
CA THR A 104 16.93 -5.55 -1.24
C THR A 104 17.12 -7.06 -1.25
N LEU A 105 16.94 -7.72 -0.09
CA LEU A 105 17.02 -9.17 0.03
C LEU A 105 16.01 -9.88 -0.89
N HIS A 106 14.77 -9.39 -0.95
CA HIS A 106 13.76 -9.95 -1.85
C HIS A 106 14.11 -9.77 -3.32
N LYS A 107 14.68 -8.63 -3.72
CA LYS A 107 15.16 -8.41 -5.09
C LYS A 107 16.25 -9.41 -5.46
N GLU A 108 17.23 -9.64 -4.59
CA GLU A 108 18.29 -10.64 -4.81
C GLU A 108 17.72 -12.06 -4.94
N THR A 109 16.75 -12.41 -4.09
CA THR A 109 16.07 -13.71 -4.13
C THR A 109 15.31 -13.90 -5.45
N ILE A 110 14.62 -12.86 -5.91
CA ILE A 110 13.90 -12.88 -7.21
C ILE A 110 14.88 -13.08 -8.36
N GLU A 111 16.03 -12.40 -8.37
CA GLU A 111 17.03 -12.57 -9.42
C GLU A 111 17.66 -13.96 -9.43
N LYS A 112 17.93 -14.54 -8.25
CA LYS A 112 18.39 -15.94 -8.13
C LYS A 112 17.35 -16.92 -8.67
N LEU A 113 16.09 -16.79 -8.26
CA LEU A 113 15.01 -17.65 -8.74
C LEU A 113 14.78 -17.50 -10.25
N LYS A 114 14.88 -16.29 -10.81
CA LYS A 114 14.83 -16.07 -12.26
C LYS A 114 15.96 -16.80 -12.98
N TYR A 115 17.17 -16.76 -12.43
CA TYR A 115 18.31 -17.47 -12.98
C TYR A 115 18.11 -18.99 -12.94
N GLU A 116 17.66 -19.55 -11.82
CA GLU A 116 17.36 -20.98 -11.68
C GLU A 116 16.27 -21.44 -12.67
N VAL A 117 15.18 -20.68 -12.80
CA VAL A 117 14.12 -20.97 -13.77
C VAL A 117 14.67 -20.94 -15.20
N LYS A 118 15.58 -20.00 -15.52
CA LYS A 118 16.22 -19.93 -16.85
C LYS A 118 17.09 -21.16 -17.11
N GLN A 119 17.86 -21.61 -16.12
CA GLN A 119 18.69 -22.81 -16.22
C GLN A 119 17.86 -24.08 -16.36
N LEU A 120 16.79 -24.23 -15.56
CA LEU A 120 15.87 -25.38 -15.67
C LEU A 120 15.13 -25.39 -17.01
N LYS A 121 14.71 -24.24 -17.52
CA LYS A 121 14.12 -24.14 -18.86
C LYS A 121 15.13 -24.44 -19.97
N GLY A 122 16.39 -24.00 -19.84
CA GLY A 122 17.46 -24.33 -20.78
C GLY A 122 17.80 -25.83 -20.77
N ALA A 123 17.95 -26.41 -19.58
CA ALA A 123 18.20 -27.83 -19.40
C ALA A 123 17.03 -28.70 -19.90
N ALA A 124 15.78 -28.25 -19.78
CA ALA A 124 14.61 -28.94 -20.33
C ALA A 124 14.59 -28.94 -21.88
N ILE A 125 15.24 -27.98 -22.53
CA ILE A 125 15.36 -27.92 -24.00
C ILE A 125 16.51 -28.83 -24.48
N GLU A 126 17.64 -28.88 -23.76
CA GLU A 126 18.78 -29.75 -24.09
C GLU A 126 18.53 -31.22 -23.76
N SER A 127 17.67 -31.52 -22.79
CA SER A 127 17.27 -32.88 -22.41
C SER A 127 16.00 -33.37 -23.09
N ALA A 128 15.38 -32.58 -23.98
CA ALA A 128 14.28 -33.05 -24.80
C ALA A 128 14.81 -34.19 -25.70
N PRO A 129 14.42 -35.46 -25.45
CA PRO A 129 14.88 -36.56 -26.29
C PRO A 129 14.40 -36.28 -27.71
N ALA A 130 15.31 -36.34 -28.69
CA ALA A 130 14.93 -36.34 -30.09
C ALA A 130 13.86 -37.42 -30.27
N LEU A 131 12.69 -37.03 -30.78
CA LEU A 131 11.59 -37.96 -31.03
C LEU A 131 12.16 -39.11 -31.88
N PRO A 132 11.97 -40.38 -31.48
CA PRO A 132 12.47 -41.51 -32.25
C PRO A 132 11.91 -41.41 -33.68
N SER A 133 12.70 -41.80 -34.69
CA SER A 133 12.42 -41.64 -36.13
C SER A 133 11.09 -42.22 -36.64
N ASN A 134 10.34 -42.89 -35.76
CA ASN A 134 9.13 -43.63 -36.05
C ASN A 134 7.87 -42.83 -35.65
N VAL A 135 8.03 -41.60 -35.13
CA VAL A 135 6.91 -40.74 -34.72
C VAL A 135 6.46 -39.89 -35.90
N ILE A 136 5.26 -40.15 -36.42
CA ILE A 136 4.59 -39.34 -37.44
C ILE A 136 4.18 -38.01 -36.79
N GLN A 137 4.71 -36.90 -37.29
CA GLN A 137 4.27 -35.56 -36.89
C GLN A 137 2.94 -35.25 -37.61
N PHE A 138 1.86 -35.09 -36.84
CA PHE A 138 0.64 -34.52 -37.37
C PHE A 138 0.85 -33.02 -37.58
N PRO A 139 0.48 -32.45 -38.73
CA PRO A 139 0.61 -31.03 -38.96
C PRO A 139 -0.19 -30.27 -37.90
N THR A 140 0.48 -29.37 -37.18
CA THR A 140 -0.20 -28.35 -36.39
C THR A 140 -1.08 -27.56 -37.34
N ILE A 141 -2.40 -27.65 -37.12
CA ILE A 141 -3.40 -26.88 -37.85
C ILE A 141 -3.14 -25.41 -37.49
N GLU A 142 -2.30 -24.75 -38.29
CA GLU A 142 -2.32 -23.29 -38.35
C GLU A 142 -3.74 -22.91 -38.76
N GLN A 143 -4.38 -22.17 -37.86
CA GLN A 143 -5.72 -21.64 -38.02
C GLN A 143 -5.94 -21.14 -39.45
N ASP A 144 -6.97 -21.68 -40.10
CA ASP A 144 -7.52 -21.18 -41.35
C ASP A 144 -7.74 -19.67 -41.23
N LYS A 145 -6.76 -18.89 -41.71
CA LYS A 145 -6.98 -17.49 -42.08
C LYS A 145 -7.68 -17.49 -43.42
N ARG A 146 -8.98 -17.79 -43.42
CA ARG A 146 -9.96 -17.45 -44.47
C ARG A 146 -11.36 -17.88 -44.02
N ALA A 147 -12.04 -16.99 -43.31
CA ALA A 147 -13.47 -16.76 -43.43
C ALA A 147 -13.72 -15.26 -43.22
#